data_AF-A0A2D9H049-F1
#
_entry.id   AF-A0A2D9H049-F1
#
_cell.length_a   1.000
_cell.length_b   1.000
_cell.length_c   1.000
_cell.angle_alpha   90.00
_cell.angle_beta   90.00
_cell.angle_gamma   90.00
#
_symmetry.space_group_name_H-M   'P 1'
#
loop_
_entity.id
_entity.type
_entity.pdbx_description
1 polymer ?
#
loop_
_entity_poly.entity_id
_entity_poly.type
_entity_poly.pdbx_seq_one_letter_code
_entity_poly.pdbx_strand_id
1 'polypeptide(L)'
;MDPHAEHHDHEAELPEEEKVRRAGHVVLDAVVAADVGGDDPDKAQAAMELVFEHLLEIDAIELLLDEETEELELDISPLIGGVMLVVRRLVAELAARDGVDEETVVMSVRAALDAAAG
;
A
#
# COMPACT_ATOMS: atom_id res chain seq x y z
N MET A 1 23.87 35.48 21.88
CA MET A 1 23.04 35.25 20.68
C MET A 1 23.48 33.92 20.13
N ASP A 2 22.64 32.92 20.28
CA ASP A 2 22.92 31.56 19.84
C ASP A 2 22.54 31.44 18.35
N PRO A 3 23.47 31.04 17.45
CA PRO A 3 23.21 30.95 16.01
C PRO A 3 22.53 29.63 15.58
N HIS A 4 22.21 28.73 16.51
CA HIS A 4 21.56 27.46 16.21
C HIS A 4 20.03 27.53 16.36
N ALA A 5 19.40 28.39 15.55
CA ALA A 5 18.02 28.15 15.16
C ALA A 5 18.06 27.21 13.96
N GLU A 6 18.22 25.91 14.23
CA GLU A 6 18.00 24.87 13.24
C GLU A 6 16.54 24.98 12.80
N HIS A 7 16.34 25.63 11.65
CA HIS A 7 15.18 25.39 10.82
C HIS A 7 15.23 23.92 10.43
N HIS A 8 14.63 23.06 11.24
CA HIS A 8 14.04 21.82 10.73
C HIS A 8 13.02 22.29 9.69
N ASP A 9 13.43 22.30 8.42
CA ASP A 9 12.51 22.32 7.31
C ASP A 9 11.55 21.15 7.58
N HIS A 10 10.32 21.46 8.01
CA HIS A 10 9.21 20.53 7.89
C HIS A 10 9.11 20.26 6.39
N GLU A 11 9.76 19.19 5.93
CA GLU A 11 9.38 18.51 4.71
C GLU A 11 7.87 18.35 4.83
N ALA A 12 7.13 19.12 4.03
CA ALA A 12 5.71 19.32 4.27
C ALA A 12 5.03 17.95 4.20
N GLU A 13 4.64 17.42 5.37
CA GLU A 13 3.98 16.13 5.48
C GLU A 13 2.86 16.07 4.44
N LEU A 14 2.90 15.02 3.61
CA LEU A 14 1.90 14.85 2.58
C LEU A 14 0.51 14.77 3.24
N PRO A 15 -0.52 15.44 2.70
CA PRO A 15 -1.88 15.26 3.17
C PRO A 15 -2.27 13.78 3.16
N GLU A 16 -3.08 13.34 4.13
CA GLU A 16 -3.45 11.92 4.27
C GLU A 16 -4.08 11.34 2.98
N GLU A 17 -4.95 12.10 2.31
CA GLU A 17 -5.54 11.71 1.02
C GLU A 17 -4.49 11.51 -0.09
N GLU A 18 -3.39 12.28 -0.03
CA GLU A 18 -2.26 12.16 -0.96
C GLU A 18 -1.45 10.89 -0.67
N LYS A 19 -1.18 10.61 0.62
CA LYS A 19 -0.51 9.37 1.06
C LYS A 19 -1.29 8.14 0.60
N VAL A 20 -2.61 8.13 0.83
CA VAL A 20 -3.53 7.08 0.39
C VAL A 20 -3.49 6.89 -1.14
N ARG A 21 -3.57 7.97 -1.90
CA ARG A 21 -3.54 7.89 -3.38
C ARG A 21 -2.22 7.32 -3.89
N ARG A 22 -1.10 7.79 -3.34
CA ARG A 22 0.25 7.33 -3.73
C ARG A 22 0.48 5.88 -3.33
N ALA A 23 0.03 5.46 -2.14
CA ALA A 23 0.10 4.06 -1.73
C ALA A 23 -0.65 3.14 -2.71
N GLY A 24 -1.82 3.57 -3.20
CA GLY A 24 -2.54 2.85 -4.25
C GLY A 24 -1.74 2.70 -5.55
N HIS A 25 -1.00 3.73 -5.97
CA HIS A 25 -0.11 3.64 -7.13
C HIS A 25 1.04 2.64 -6.90
N VAL A 26 1.69 2.71 -5.73
CA VAL A 26 2.78 1.80 -5.37
C VAL A 26 2.30 0.34 -5.37
N VAL A 27 1.08 0.07 -4.87
CA VAL A 27 0.47 -1.26 -4.92
C VAL A 27 0.25 -1.73 -6.38
N LEU A 28 -0.20 -0.86 -7.27
CA LEU A 28 -0.35 -1.19 -8.69
C LEU A 28 0.98 -1.47 -9.36
N ASP A 29 2.00 -0.67 -9.06
CA ASP A 29 3.38 -0.87 -9.55
C ASP A 29 3.93 -2.21 -9.05
N ALA A 30 3.65 -2.59 -7.80
CA ALA A 30 4.02 -3.88 -7.22
C ALA A 30 3.40 -5.06 -7.98
N VAL A 31 2.11 -4.97 -8.35
CA VAL A 31 1.43 -6.02 -9.13
C VAL A 31 2.09 -6.21 -10.50
N VAL A 32 2.47 -5.12 -11.16
CA VAL A 32 3.17 -5.18 -12.46
C VAL A 32 4.58 -5.73 -12.30
N ALA A 33 5.30 -5.30 -11.26
CA ALA A 33 6.67 -5.76 -10.99
C ALA A 33 6.72 -7.25 -10.64
N ALA A 34 5.72 -7.76 -9.89
CA ALA A 34 5.61 -9.18 -9.56
C ALA A 34 5.44 -10.06 -10.81
N ASP A 35 4.75 -9.57 -11.84
CA ASP A 35 4.60 -10.30 -13.12
C ASP A 35 5.92 -10.33 -13.92
N VAL A 36 6.74 -9.27 -13.84
CA VAL A 36 8.04 -9.18 -14.52
C VAL A 36 9.13 -10.05 -13.84
N GLY A 37 9.00 -10.30 -12.53
CA GLY A 37 9.92 -11.14 -11.76
C GLY A 37 9.89 -12.63 -12.14
N GLY A 38 8.75 -13.13 -12.63
CA GLY A 38 8.55 -14.56 -12.89
C GLY A 38 8.77 -15.44 -11.66
N ASP A 39 9.24 -16.67 -11.85
CA ASP A 39 9.57 -17.63 -10.77
C ASP A 39 10.95 -17.38 -10.10
N ASP A 40 11.57 -16.21 -10.33
CA ASP A 40 12.90 -15.88 -9.77
C ASP A 40 12.74 -15.23 -8.38
N PRO A 41 13.04 -15.97 -7.28
CA PRO A 41 12.79 -15.50 -5.92
C PRO A 41 13.63 -14.27 -5.56
N ASP A 42 14.83 -14.12 -6.12
CA ASP A 42 15.71 -12.99 -5.81
C ASP A 42 15.15 -11.69 -6.41
N LYS A 43 14.55 -11.78 -7.61
CA LYS A 43 13.88 -10.63 -8.24
C LYS A 43 12.57 -10.28 -7.55
N ALA A 44 11.80 -11.28 -7.12
CA ALA A 44 10.58 -11.06 -6.35
C ALA A 44 10.89 -10.35 -5.03
N GLN A 45 11.98 -10.75 -4.34
CA GLN A 45 12.42 -10.09 -3.12
C GLN A 45 12.88 -8.65 -3.37
N ALA A 46 13.72 -8.41 -4.39
CA ALA A 46 14.18 -7.06 -4.71
C ALA A 46 13.02 -6.11 -5.10
N ALA A 47 12.02 -6.61 -5.83
CA ALA A 47 10.82 -5.84 -6.15
C ALA A 47 10.02 -5.49 -4.88
N MET A 48 9.91 -6.43 -3.94
CA MET A 48 9.23 -6.19 -2.66
C MET A 48 9.97 -5.17 -1.79
N GLU A 49 11.30 -5.23 -1.72
CA GLU A 49 12.12 -4.25 -1.00
C GLU A 49 11.91 -2.83 -1.55
N LEU A 50 11.91 -2.67 -2.87
CA LEU A 50 11.61 -1.38 -3.51
C LEU A 50 10.21 -0.88 -3.15
N VAL A 51 9.20 -1.74 -3.15
CA VAL A 51 7.83 -1.36 -2.76
C VAL A 51 7.80 -0.85 -1.32
N PHE A 52 8.47 -1.53 -0.39
CA PHE A 52 8.56 -1.08 1.00
C PHE A 52 9.28 0.26 1.13
N GLU A 53 10.39 0.47 0.43
CA GLU A 53 11.10 1.75 0.40
C GLU A 53 10.17 2.89 -0.05
N HIS A 54 9.43 2.69 -1.15
CA HIS A 54 8.51 3.72 -1.67
C HIS A 54 7.36 4.00 -0.71
N LEU A 55 6.87 3.00 0.03
CA LEU A 55 5.82 3.18 1.02
C LEU A 55 6.32 3.96 2.24
N LEU A 56 7.58 3.76 2.66
CA LEU A 56 8.23 4.55 3.72
C LEU A 56 8.47 5.99 3.27
N GLU A 57 8.94 6.20 2.03
CA GLU A 57 9.21 7.54 1.47
C GLU A 57 7.97 8.45 1.39
N ILE A 58 6.77 7.87 1.32
CA ILE A 58 5.50 8.61 1.28
C ILE A 58 4.75 8.58 2.61
N ASP A 59 5.38 8.07 3.68
CA ASP A 59 4.78 7.83 4.99
C ASP A 59 3.47 7.03 4.92
N ALA A 60 3.37 6.08 3.99
CA ALA A 60 2.23 5.17 3.92
C ALA A 60 2.35 3.99 4.88
N ILE A 61 3.57 3.74 5.36
CA ILE A 61 3.89 2.88 6.48
C ILE A 61 4.74 3.71 7.44
N GLU A 62 4.37 3.78 8.72
CA GLU A 62 5.11 4.53 9.73
C GLU A 62 5.28 3.67 11.00
N LEU A 63 6.47 3.73 11.60
CA LEU A 63 6.75 3.06 12.86
C LEU A 63 6.69 4.09 13.99
N LEU A 64 5.67 3.97 14.82
CA LEU A 64 5.43 4.83 15.97
C LEU A 64 5.92 4.11 17.23
N LEU A 65 6.55 4.85 18.15
CA LEU A 65 6.90 4.35 19.48
C LEU A 65 5.87 4.89 20.47
N ASP A 66 5.15 4.00 21.14
CA ASP A 66 4.30 4.36 22.26
C ASP A 66 5.20 4.64 23.49
N GLU A 67 5.31 5.91 23.88
CA GLU A 67 6.13 6.35 25.00
C GLU A 67 5.63 5.85 26.37
N GLU A 68 4.35 5.47 26.49
CA GLU A 68 3.77 4.97 27.75
C GLU A 68 4.02 3.46 27.93
N THR A 69 3.94 2.70 26.84
CA THR A 69 4.05 1.23 26.87
C THR A 69 5.42 0.71 26.43
N GLU A 70 6.27 1.57 25.86
CA GLU A 70 7.51 1.22 25.16
C GLU A 70 7.29 0.23 23.99
N GLU A 71 6.07 0.13 23.47
CA GLU A 71 5.71 -0.74 22.35
C GLU A 71 5.88 -0.01 21.01
N LEU A 72 6.30 -0.76 19.98
CA LEU A 72 6.36 -0.27 18.60
C LEU A 72 5.02 -0.55 17.90
N GLU A 73 4.34 0.51 17.48
CA GLU A 73 3.14 0.45 16.66
C GLU A 73 3.50 0.70 15.19
N LEU A 74 2.96 -0.12 14.30
CA LEU A 74 3.12 0.05 12.86
C LEU A 74 1.82 0.63 12.29
N ASP A 75 1.83 1.91 11.92
CA ASP A 75 0.72 2.52 11.21
C ASP A 75 0.81 2.19 9.72
N ILE A 76 -0.22 1.52 9.22
CA ILE A 76 -0.39 1.16 7.80
C ILE A 76 -1.69 1.73 7.22
N SER A 77 -2.33 2.66 7.92
CA SER A 77 -3.64 3.21 7.55
C SER A 77 -3.66 3.78 6.13
N PRO A 78 -2.65 4.57 5.69
CA PRO A 78 -2.64 5.07 4.32
C PRO A 78 -2.45 3.96 3.29
N LEU A 79 -1.62 2.95 3.58
CA LEU A 79 -1.46 1.77 2.74
C LEU A 79 -2.79 1.02 2.57
N ILE A 80 -3.49 0.71 3.66
CA ILE A 80 -4.78 0.01 3.61
C ILE A 80 -5.80 0.84 2.84
N GLY A 81 -5.84 2.16 3.05
CA GLY A 81 -6.68 3.07 2.27
C GLY A 81 -6.40 2.98 0.77
N GLY A 82 -5.11 3.00 0.38
CA GLY A 82 -4.68 2.86 -1.01
C GLY A 82 -5.10 1.52 -1.63
N VAL A 83 -4.90 0.41 -0.91
CA VAL A 83 -5.34 -0.93 -1.32
C VAL A 83 -6.85 -0.97 -1.53
N MET A 84 -7.63 -0.42 -0.60
CA MET A 84 -9.09 -0.38 -0.71
C MET A 84 -9.56 0.43 -1.94
N LEU A 85 -8.91 1.55 -2.25
CA LEU A 85 -9.22 2.34 -3.44
C LEU A 85 -8.98 1.54 -4.73
N VAL A 86 -7.82 0.86 -4.82
CA VAL A 86 -7.47 0.02 -5.97
C VAL A 86 -8.46 -1.12 -6.13
N VAL A 87 -8.70 -1.89 -5.06
CA VAL A 87 -9.61 -3.04 -5.08
C VAL A 87 -11.02 -2.60 -5.47
N ARG A 88 -11.54 -1.52 -4.89
CA ARG A 88 -12.88 -1.00 -5.24
C ARG A 88 -12.97 -0.63 -6.72
N ARG A 89 -11.94 0.03 -7.27
CA ARG A 89 -11.92 0.42 -8.69
C ARG A 89 -11.92 -0.79 -9.62
N LEU A 90 -11.13 -1.81 -9.29
CA LEU A 90 -11.05 -3.07 -10.04
C LEU A 90 -12.36 -3.86 -9.97
N VAL A 91 -12.96 -3.97 -8.79
CA VAL A 91 -14.26 -4.63 -8.59
C VAL A 91 -15.35 -3.94 -9.44
N ALA A 92 -15.42 -2.61 -9.40
CA ALA A 92 -16.39 -1.85 -10.20
C ALA A 92 -16.16 -2.05 -11.71
N GLU A 93 -14.91 -2.13 -12.15
CA GLU A 93 -14.57 -2.36 -13.56
C GLU A 93 -14.94 -3.76 -14.03
N LEU A 94 -14.66 -4.78 -13.22
CA LEU A 94 -15.03 -6.17 -13.51
C LEU A 94 -16.55 -6.34 -13.51
N ALA A 95 -17.24 -5.79 -12.53
CA ALA A 95 -18.70 -5.84 -12.43
C ALA A 95 -19.36 -5.21 -13.67
N ALA A 96 -18.90 -4.02 -14.09
CA ALA A 96 -19.38 -3.36 -15.28
C ALA A 96 -19.08 -4.15 -16.58
N ARG A 97 -17.88 -4.74 -16.68
CA ARG A 97 -17.47 -5.55 -17.83
C ARG A 97 -18.32 -6.82 -17.96
N ASP A 98 -18.61 -7.47 -16.84
CA ASP A 98 -19.24 -8.78 -16.80
C ASP A 98 -20.78 -8.69 -16.66
N GLY A 99 -21.32 -7.48 -16.45
CA GLY A 99 -22.76 -7.22 -16.34
C GLY A 99 -23.38 -7.77 -15.05
N VAL A 100 -22.59 -7.84 -13.99
CA VAL A 100 -22.97 -8.35 -12.66
C VAL A 100 -22.83 -7.27 -11.59
N ASP A 101 -23.30 -7.53 -10.38
CA ASP A 101 -23.06 -6.64 -9.24
C ASP A 101 -21.65 -6.84 -8.64
N GLU A 102 -21.19 -5.82 -7.91
CA GLU A 102 -19.89 -5.82 -7.24
C GLU A 102 -19.76 -6.96 -6.21
N GLU A 103 -20.87 -7.33 -5.55
CA GLU A 103 -20.90 -8.41 -4.56
C GLU A 103 -20.54 -9.77 -5.19
N THR A 104 -21.07 -10.06 -6.38
CA THR A 104 -20.77 -11.27 -7.15
C THR A 104 -19.27 -11.36 -7.45
N VAL A 105 -18.65 -10.25 -7.87
CA VAL A 105 -17.20 -10.19 -8.12
C VAL A 105 -16.41 -10.48 -6.85
N VAL A 106 -16.75 -9.82 -5.74
CA VAL A 106 -16.08 -10.03 -4.44
C VAL A 106 -16.18 -11.48 -3.98
N MET A 107 -17.36 -12.09 -4.08
CA MET A 107 -17.57 -13.49 -3.73
C MET A 107 -16.75 -14.44 -4.62
N SER A 108 -16.66 -14.16 -5.92
CA SER A 108 -15.82 -14.92 -6.85
C SER A 108 -14.33 -14.80 -6.52
N VAL A 109 -13.84 -13.60 -6.19
CA VAL A 109 -12.45 -13.38 -5.79
C VAL A 109 -12.14 -14.12 -4.50
N ARG A 110 -13.03 -14.06 -3.50
CA ARG A 110 -12.88 -14.82 -2.24
C ARG A 110 -12.75 -16.31 -2.50
N ALA A 111 -13.63 -16.88 -3.32
CA ALA A 111 -13.57 -18.30 -3.67
C ALA A 111 -12.26 -18.68 -4.40
N ALA A 112 -11.73 -17.79 -5.25
CA ALA A 112 -10.45 -18.01 -5.93
C ALA A 112 -9.26 -17.98 -4.95
N LEU A 113 -9.28 -17.07 -3.97
CA LEU A 113 -8.26 -17.02 -2.90
C LEU A 113 -8.29 -18.30 -2.04
N ASP A 114 -9.48 -18.75 -1.65
CA ASP A 114 -9.63 -20.00 -0.89
C ASP A 114 -9.10 -21.22 -1.66
N ALA A 115 -9.29 -21.24 -2.98
CA ALA A 115 -8.79 -22.31 -3.85
C ALA A 115 -7.26 -22.25 -4.08
N ALA A 116 -6.64 -21.07 -4.00
CA ALA A 116 -5.19 -20.92 -4.13
C ALA A 116 -4.44 -21.26 -2.84
N ALA A 117 -5.11 -21.13 -1.68
CA ALA A 117 -4.56 -21.46 -0.37
C ALA A 117 -4.68 -22.95 0.01
N GLY A 118 -5.44 -23.75 -0.75
CA GLY A 118 -5.64 -25.18 -0.56
C GLY A 118 -4.80 -26.04 -1.51
#